data_AF-A0A1G7MV66-F1
#
_entry.id   AF-A0A1G7MV66-F1
#
_cell.length_a   1.000
_cell.length_b   1.000
_cell.length_c   1.000
_cell.angle_alpha   90.00
_cell.angle_beta   90.00
_cell.angle_gamma   90.00
#
_symmetry.space_group_name_H-M   'P 1'
#
loop_
_entity.id
_entity.type
_entity.pdbx_description
1 polymer ?
#
loop_
_entity_poly.entity_id
_entity_poly.type
_entity_poly.pdbx_seq_one_letter_code
_entity_poly.pdbx_strand_id
1 'polypeptide(L)'
;MQLTFPVANATVLLALTLTLSGCSGWTEQAGVGECAKQSDVTDTTVAMEKVDCSADEAVYLVASRERRTFCPEGDYLDESSGRTRKSGDTRYCYILNVNEGDCLKPTNQYFERVACTAGTRKVTKIVDGTSDRALCGGDDSKVYSRPVKTICISR
;
A
#
# COMPACT_ATOMS: atom_id res chain seq x y z
N MET A 1 -55.58 52.72 -21.67
CA MET A 1 -54.37 52.27 -22.41
C MET A 1 -54.00 50.89 -21.91
N GLN A 2 -54.03 49.89 -22.79
CA GLN A 2 -53.43 48.58 -22.55
C GLN A 2 -51.90 48.71 -22.52
N LEU A 3 -51.23 47.77 -21.85
CA LEU A 3 -50.06 46.99 -22.30
C LEU A 3 -48.97 46.75 -21.21
N THR A 4 -49.08 45.59 -20.55
CA THR A 4 -48.12 44.46 -20.48
C THR A 4 -46.61 44.61 -20.20
N PHE A 5 -46.18 43.88 -19.13
CA PHE A 5 -44.97 43.04 -18.89
C PHE A 5 -43.55 43.68 -18.75
N PRO A 6 -42.51 43.01 -18.17
CA PRO A 6 -42.45 41.75 -17.40
C PRO A 6 -41.61 41.79 -16.08
N VAL A 7 -41.78 40.71 -15.32
CA VAL A 7 -40.98 40.23 -14.17
C VAL A 7 -39.53 39.94 -14.60
N ALA A 8 -38.55 40.48 -13.87
CA ALA A 8 -37.15 40.06 -13.98
C ALA A 8 -36.76 39.23 -12.75
N ASN A 9 -36.91 37.91 -12.89
CA ASN A 9 -36.37 36.92 -11.97
C ASN A 9 -34.83 36.96 -12.06
N ALA A 10 -34.18 37.27 -10.94
CA ALA A 10 -32.74 37.18 -10.80
C ALA A 10 -32.30 35.71 -10.82
N THR A 11 -31.75 35.26 -11.95
CA THR A 11 -31.12 33.95 -12.08
C THR A 11 -29.77 33.97 -11.35
N VAL A 12 -29.67 33.09 -10.34
CA VAL A 12 -28.45 32.81 -9.57
C VAL A 12 -27.40 32.19 -10.50
N LEU A 13 -26.30 32.90 -10.71
CA LEU A 13 -25.10 32.37 -11.35
C LEU A 13 -24.38 31.44 -10.37
N LEU A 14 -24.55 30.13 -10.57
CA LEU A 14 -23.75 29.11 -9.88
C LEU A 14 -22.36 29.11 -10.53
N ALA A 15 -21.40 29.78 -9.91
CA ALA A 15 -20.00 29.72 -10.32
C ALA A 15 -19.42 28.35 -9.97
N LEU A 16 -19.35 27.46 -10.96
CA LEU A 16 -18.67 26.18 -10.86
C LEU A 16 -17.16 26.42 -11.05
N THR A 17 -16.47 26.82 -9.99
CA THR A 17 -15.01 26.86 -9.97
C THR A 17 -14.47 25.44 -9.87
N LEU A 18 -14.21 24.79 -11.02
CA LEU A 18 -13.31 23.65 -11.07
C LEU A 18 -11.89 24.16 -10.81
N THR A 19 -11.47 24.16 -9.56
CA THR A 19 -10.04 24.21 -9.25
C THR A 19 -9.45 22.85 -9.62
N LEU A 20 -8.96 22.74 -10.86
CA LEU A 20 -7.94 21.76 -11.21
C LEU A 20 -6.68 22.13 -10.44
N SER A 21 -6.65 21.75 -9.16
CA SER A 21 -5.44 21.69 -8.37
C SER A 21 -4.53 20.68 -9.05
N GLY A 22 -3.63 21.15 -9.90
CA GLY A 22 -2.49 20.37 -10.36
C GLY A 22 -1.67 19.99 -9.12
N CYS A 23 -1.97 18.83 -8.55
CA CYS A 23 -1.16 18.21 -7.52
C CYS A 23 0.20 17.93 -8.16
N SER A 24 1.17 18.74 -7.77
CA SER A 24 2.59 18.49 -7.98
C SER A 24 2.86 17.02 -7.62
N GLY A 25 3.57 16.28 -8.47
CA GLY A 25 3.89 14.86 -8.29
C GLY A 25 4.83 14.61 -7.10
N TRP A 26 4.37 14.96 -5.91
CA TRP A 26 4.94 14.56 -4.64
C TRP A 26 4.18 13.35 -4.15
N THR A 27 4.81 12.22 -4.40
CA THR A 27 4.46 10.96 -3.80
C THR A 27 4.78 11.01 -2.30
N GLU A 28 3.75 10.94 -1.46
CA GLU A 28 3.91 10.93 0.00
C GLU A 28 4.40 9.55 0.46
N GLN A 29 5.42 9.53 1.33
CA GLN A 29 5.87 8.28 1.96
C GLN A 29 4.87 7.87 3.05
N ALA A 30 4.45 6.61 3.05
CA ALA A 30 3.58 6.07 4.08
C ALA A 30 4.23 6.10 5.48
N GLY A 31 3.44 6.50 6.49
CA GLY A 31 3.78 6.39 7.91
C GLY A 31 3.53 5.00 8.48
N VAL A 32 3.99 4.74 9.71
CA VAL A 32 3.72 3.47 10.42
C VAL A 32 2.21 3.29 10.59
N GLY A 33 1.70 2.12 10.19
CA GLY A 33 0.27 1.79 10.17
C GLY A 33 -0.45 2.23 8.89
N GLU A 34 0.21 2.95 8.00
CA GLU A 34 -0.36 3.33 6.70
C GLU A 34 0.03 2.31 5.62
N CYS A 35 -0.81 2.24 4.58
CA CYS A 35 -0.58 1.36 3.46
C CYS A 35 0.24 2.01 2.36
N ALA A 36 0.95 1.16 1.64
CA ALA A 36 1.79 1.55 0.55
C ALA A 36 1.66 0.59 -0.62
N LYS A 37 1.95 1.11 -1.81
CA LYS A 37 2.12 0.35 -3.04
C LYS A 37 3.48 0.65 -3.64
N GLN A 38 3.94 -0.18 -4.56
CA GLN A 38 5.17 0.10 -5.30
C GLN A 38 4.97 1.34 -6.17
N SER A 39 5.91 2.29 -6.12
CA SER A 39 5.80 3.52 -6.92
C SER A 39 6.10 3.29 -8.41
N ASP A 40 6.97 2.33 -8.73
CA ASP A 40 7.28 1.92 -10.10
C ASP A 40 7.56 0.41 -10.17
N VAL A 41 6.66 -0.34 -10.80
CA VAL A 41 6.74 -1.81 -10.97
C VAL A 41 7.94 -2.27 -11.81
N THR A 42 8.57 -1.36 -12.56
CA THR A 42 9.74 -1.64 -13.39
C THR A 42 11.07 -1.40 -12.68
N ASP A 43 11.08 -0.68 -11.56
CA ASP A 43 12.30 -0.44 -10.78
C ASP A 43 12.67 -1.69 -9.94
N THR A 44 13.97 -1.91 -9.83
CA THR A 44 14.55 -2.95 -8.97
C THR A 44 14.81 -2.45 -7.54
N THR A 45 14.75 -1.13 -7.35
CA THR A 45 14.83 -0.47 -6.04
C THR A 45 13.48 -0.57 -5.33
N VAL A 46 13.50 -0.90 -4.04
CA VAL A 46 12.33 -0.76 -3.16
C VAL A 46 12.03 0.71 -3.00
N ALA A 47 10.94 1.14 -3.64
CA ALA A 47 10.38 2.48 -3.54
C ALA A 47 8.87 2.34 -3.43
N MET A 48 8.33 2.85 -2.33
CA MET A 48 6.93 2.67 -1.98
C MET A 48 6.25 4.01 -1.84
N GLU A 49 5.00 4.08 -2.26
CA GLU A 49 4.16 5.25 -2.13
C GLU A 49 2.93 4.99 -1.28
N LYS A 50 2.55 6.00 -0.50
CA LYS A 50 1.33 5.96 0.30
C LYS A 50 0.11 5.78 -0.60
N VAL A 51 -0.77 4.90 -0.16
CA VAL A 51 -2.08 4.68 -0.79
C VAL A 51 -3.12 4.39 0.28
N ASP A 52 -4.39 4.59 -0.05
CA ASP A 52 -5.49 4.17 0.81
C ASP A 52 -5.44 2.65 1.04
N CYS A 53 -5.51 2.19 2.29
CA CYS A 53 -5.46 0.77 2.65
C CYS A 53 -6.58 -0.08 2.05
N SER A 54 -7.68 0.53 1.63
CA SER A 54 -8.80 -0.14 0.96
C SER A 54 -8.63 -0.27 -0.55
N ALA A 55 -7.61 0.37 -1.14
CA ALA A 55 -7.33 0.25 -2.56
C ALA A 55 -6.76 -1.13 -2.89
N ASP A 56 -7.14 -1.69 -4.05
CA ASP A 56 -6.70 -3.03 -4.46
C ASP A 56 -5.16 -3.15 -4.54
N GLU A 57 -4.52 -2.07 -4.97
CA GLU A 57 -3.07 -1.87 -5.08
C GLU A 57 -2.34 -1.72 -3.74
N ALA A 58 -3.05 -1.56 -2.62
CA ALA A 58 -2.47 -1.42 -1.28
C ALA A 58 -2.04 -2.78 -0.72
N VAL A 59 -1.02 -3.39 -1.31
CA VAL A 59 -0.53 -4.74 -0.95
C VAL A 59 0.37 -4.72 0.27
N TYR A 60 0.87 -3.55 0.67
CA TYR A 60 1.83 -3.42 1.76
C TYR A 60 1.34 -2.45 2.84
N LEU A 61 1.77 -2.69 4.08
CA LEU A 61 1.56 -1.83 5.23
C LEU A 61 2.88 -1.60 5.96
N VAL A 62 3.16 -0.36 6.35
CA VAL A 62 4.37 -0.01 7.11
C VAL A 62 4.19 -0.50 8.55
N ALA A 63 4.85 -1.58 8.93
CA ALA A 63 4.75 -2.13 10.28
C ALA A 63 5.67 -1.41 11.27
N SER A 64 6.87 -1.02 10.84
CA SER A 64 7.77 -0.22 11.66
C SER A 64 8.70 0.64 10.82
N ARG A 65 9.32 1.60 11.50
CA ARG A 65 10.36 2.46 10.95
C ARG A 65 11.56 2.42 11.86
N GLU A 66 12.65 1.88 11.35
CA GLU A 66 13.86 1.63 12.10
C GLU A 66 14.92 2.68 11.75
N ARG A 67 15.61 3.22 12.75
CA ARG A 67 16.69 4.20 12.54
C ARG A 67 18.02 3.54 12.82
N ARG A 68 18.93 3.52 11.83
CA ARG A 68 20.30 2.97 12.00
C ARG A 68 20.34 1.49 12.40
N THR A 69 19.25 0.76 12.20
CA THR A 69 19.15 -0.67 12.45
C THR A 69 18.28 -1.31 11.37
N PHE A 70 18.40 -2.63 11.22
CA PHE A 70 17.60 -3.43 10.29
C PHE A 70 16.17 -3.60 10.78
N CYS A 71 15.31 -4.05 9.85
CA CYS A 71 13.99 -4.52 10.20
C CYS A 71 14.02 -5.61 11.28
N PRO A 72 12.93 -5.78 12.04
CA PRO A 72 12.82 -6.85 13.02
C PRO A 72 12.97 -8.23 12.36
N GLU A 73 13.11 -9.27 13.17
CA GLU A 73 13.08 -10.65 12.66
C GLU A 73 11.75 -10.92 11.91
N GLY A 74 11.86 -11.45 10.70
CA GLY A 74 10.71 -11.77 9.84
C GLY A 74 10.96 -11.44 8.37
N ASP A 75 9.93 -11.64 7.56
CA ASP A 75 9.96 -11.50 6.10
C ASP A 75 9.53 -10.10 5.64
N TYR A 76 9.99 -9.07 6.34
CA TYR A 76 9.72 -7.69 5.96
C TYR A 76 10.30 -7.38 4.59
N LEU A 77 9.54 -6.64 3.78
CA LEU A 77 10.12 -5.90 2.66
C LEU A 77 10.77 -4.64 3.24
N ASP A 78 12.05 -4.43 2.95
CA ASP A 78 12.88 -3.36 3.52
C ASP A 78 13.14 -2.28 2.47
N GLU A 79 12.75 -1.05 2.75
CA GLU A 79 13.14 0.14 1.99
C GLU A 79 14.06 1.03 2.83
N SER A 80 15.27 1.28 2.33
CA SER A 80 16.20 2.22 2.95
C SER A 80 16.04 3.62 2.35
N SER A 81 15.73 4.61 3.20
CA SER A 81 15.52 6.00 2.81
C SER A 81 16.82 6.77 2.49
N GLY A 82 17.97 6.09 2.38
CA GLY A 82 19.29 6.72 2.42
C GLY A 82 20.11 6.56 1.13
N ARG A 83 20.18 7.62 0.32
CA ARG A 83 21.28 7.84 -0.65
C ARG A 83 22.50 8.58 -0.05
N THR A 84 22.49 8.97 1.24
CA THR A 84 23.56 9.81 1.80
C THR A 84 23.96 9.42 3.23
N ARG A 85 25.24 9.08 3.40
CA ARG A 85 25.96 8.64 4.62
C ARG A 85 25.88 9.55 5.87
N LYS A 86 25.12 10.65 5.86
CA LYS A 86 25.18 11.72 6.88
C LYS A 86 23.99 11.76 7.85
N SER A 87 22.87 11.14 7.50
CA SER A 87 21.76 10.88 8.41
C SER A 87 21.50 9.39 8.35
N GLY A 88 21.89 8.66 9.40
CA GLY A 88 21.88 7.20 9.35
C GLY A 88 20.55 6.65 8.84
N ASP A 89 20.65 5.68 7.93
CA ASP A 89 19.56 5.23 7.08
C ASP A 89 18.31 4.89 7.90
N THR A 90 17.17 5.46 7.48
CA THR A 90 15.88 5.08 8.01
C THR A 90 15.35 3.95 7.15
N ARG A 91 14.99 2.83 7.77
CA ARG A 91 14.42 1.68 7.09
C ARG A 91 12.93 1.60 7.35
N TYR A 92 12.16 1.45 6.29
CA TYR A 92 10.75 1.14 6.36
C TYR A 92 10.58 -0.37 6.22
N CYS A 93 9.87 -0.96 7.18
CA CYS A 93 9.67 -2.39 7.27
C CYS A 93 8.23 -2.69 6.94
N TYR A 94 7.99 -3.16 5.73
CA TYR A 94 6.66 -3.43 5.22
C TYR A 94 6.27 -4.88 5.47
N ILE A 95 4.99 -5.07 5.82
CA ILE A 95 4.33 -6.36 5.84
C ILE A 95 3.26 -6.41 4.75
N LEU A 96 2.77 -7.60 4.42
CA LEU A 96 1.65 -7.73 3.49
C LEU A 96 0.34 -7.28 4.14
N ASN A 97 -0.37 -6.40 3.44
CA ASN A 97 -1.76 -6.02 3.70
C ASN A 97 -2.67 -6.90 2.84
N VAL A 98 -2.94 -8.13 3.27
CA VAL A 98 -3.73 -9.11 2.52
C VAL A 98 -4.74 -9.80 3.41
N ASN A 99 -5.75 -10.40 2.78
CA ASN A 99 -6.81 -11.19 3.36
C ASN A 99 -6.73 -12.62 2.85
N GLU A 100 -7.34 -13.55 3.59
CA GLU A 100 -7.53 -14.91 3.10
C GLU A 100 -8.36 -14.92 1.83
N GLY A 101 -7.92 -15.70 0.84
CA GLY A 101 -8.54 -15.77 -0.49
C GLY A 101 -7.91 -14.85 -1.53
N ASP A 102 -7.11 -13.87 -1.14
CA ASP A 102 -6.45 -12.97 -2.08
C ASP A 102 -5.49 -13.70 -3.00
N CYS A 103 -5.51 -13.32 -4.27
CA CYS A 103 -4.62 -13.86 -5.28
C CYS A 103 -3.52 -12.85 -5.59
N LEU A 104 -2.29 -13.34 -5.56
CA LEU A 104 -1.09 -12.54 -5.71
C LEU A 104 -0.33 -12.97 -6.97
N LYS A 105 0.29 -11.99 -7.62
CA LYS A 105 1.27 -12.19 -8.66
C LYS A 105 2.62 -11.71 -8.12
N PRO A 106 3.63 -12.59 -8.03
CA PRO A 106 4.98 -12.15 -7.66
C PRO A 106 5.59 -11.35 -8.82
N THR A 107 6.08 -10.15 -8.51
CA THR A 107 6.78 -9.28 -9.46
C THR A 107 8.07 -8.82 -8.79
N ASN A 108 9.22 -9.35 -9.24
CA ASN A 108 10.52 -9.17 -8.58
C ASN A 108 10.47 -9.61 -7.10
N GLN A 109 10.74 -8.68 -6.18
CA GLN A 109 10.66 -8.89 -4.73
C GLN A 109 9.28 -8.55 -4.14
N TYR A 110 8.33 -8.13 -4.98
CA TYR A 110 7.01 -7.66 -4.58
C TYR A 110 5.90 -8.66 -4.90
N PHE A 111 4.74 -8.40 -4.33
CA PHE A 111 3.48 -8.98 -4.72
C PHE A 111 2.54 -7.89 -5.22
N GLU A 112 1.83 -8.19 -6.30
CA GLU A 112 0.68 -7.46 -6.76
C GLU A 112 -0.58 -8.27 -6.43
N ARG A 113 -1.61 -7.62 -5.89
CA ARG A 113 -2.93 -8.24 -5.76
C ARG A 113 -3.61 -8.21 -7.12
N VAL A 114 -4.09 -9.37 -7.57
CA VAL A 114 -4.70 -9.53 -8.90
C VAL A 114 -5.89 -10.47 -8.82
N ALA A 115 -6.70 -10.51 -9.87
CA ALA A 115 -7.72 -11.55 -10.01
C ALA A 115 -7.08 -12.95 -9.99
N CYS A 116 -7.75 -13.92 -9.38
CA CYS A 116 -7.24 -15.29 -9.27
C CYS A 116 -7.03 -16.02 -10.61
N THR A 117 -7.62 -15.52 -11.69
CA THR A 117 -7.35 -16.01 -13.05
C THR A 117 -5.99 -15.56 -13.59
N ALA A 118 -5.40 -14.50 -13.00
CA ALA A 118 -4.11 -13.92 -13.39
C ALA A 118 -3.01 -14.12 -12.33
N GLY A 119 -3.39 -14.39 -11.07
CA GLY A 119 -2.46 -14.69 -9.98
C GLY A 119 -1.92 -16.11 -10.05
N THR A 120 -0.71 -16.32 -9.54
CA THR A 120 -0.07 -17.64 -9.43
C THR A 120 0.15 -18.05 -7.98
N ARG A 121 -0.37 -17.25 -7.05
CA ARG A 121 -0.23 -17.41 -5.61
C ARG A 121 -1.54 -17.06 -4.94
N LYS A 122 -1.90 -17.78 -3.88
CA LYS A 122 -3.13 -17.49 -3.12
C LYS A 122 -2.84 -17.46 -1.64
N VAL A 123 -3.35 -16.44 -0.95
CA VAL A 123 -3.32 -16.37 0.51
C VAL A 123 -4.33 -17.36 1.05
N THR A 124 -3.86 -18.41 1.71
CA THR A 124 -4.70 -19.52 2.18
C THR A 124 -5.03 -19.43 3.66
N LYS A 125 -4.18 -18.78 4.44
CA LYS A 125 -4.37 -18.65 5.89
C LYS A 125 -3.63 -17.43 6.43
N ILE A 126 -4.24 -16.72 7.36
CA ILE A 126 -3.60 -15.66 8.15
C ILE A 126 -3.74 -16.00 9.64
N VAL A 127 -2.62 -16.04 10.35
CA VAL A 127 -2.59 -16.31 11.79
C VAL A 127 -1.98 -15.11 12.50
N ASP A 128 -2.81 -14.39 13.25
CA ASP A 128 -2.38 -13.30 14.12
C ASP A 128 -1.79 -13.81 15.43
N GLY A 129 -0.86 -13.05 16.00
CA GLY A 129 -0.24 -13.36 17.30
C GLY A 129 0.78 -14.49 17.28
N THR A 130 0.99 -15.16 16.14
CA THR A 130 1.96 -16.26 16.01
C THR A 130 2.86 -16.06 14.78
N SER A 131 4.17 -16.16 14.98
CA SER A 131 5.19 -16.12 13.93
C SER A 131 5.81 -17.52 13.82
N ASP A 132 5.12 -18.41 13.11
CA ASP A 132 5.56 -19.80 12.94
C ASP A 132 5.25 -20.30 11.53
N ARG A 133 6.33 -20.56 10.80
CA ARG A 133 6.30 -21.01 9.42
C ARG A 133 5.69 -22.40 9.25
N ALA A 134 5.76 -23.24 10.29
CA ALA A 134 5.21 -24.59 10.26
C ALA A 134 3.67 -24.62 10.14
N LEU A 135 2.99 -23.52 10.51
CA LEU A 135 1.54 -23.38 10.41
C LEU A 135 1.00 -23.43 8.98
N CYS A 136 1.89 -23.26 7.99
CA CYS A 136 1.58 -23.31 6.56
C CYS A 136 1.74 -24.70 5.94
N GLY A 137 2.12 -25.73 6.71
CA GLY A 137 2.05 -27.12 6.25
C GLY A 137 2.88 -27.44 5.00
N GLY A 138 3.95 -26.69 4.74
CA GLY A 138 4.82 -26.85 3.57
C GLY A 138 4.55 -25.86 2.43
N ASP A 139 3.48 -25.05 2.52
CA ASP A 139 3.26 -23.91 1.62
C ASP A 139 4.28 -22.79 1.86
N ASP A 140 4.39 -21.87 0.90
CA ASP A 140 5.15 -20.64 1.09
C ASP A 140 4.50 -19.79 2.19
N SER A 141 5.30 -18.92 2.79
CA SER A 141 4.88 -18.23 4.01
C SER A 141 5.58 -16.89 4.17
N LYS A 142 4.90 -15.97 4.85
CA LYS A 142 5.46 -14.72 5.35
C LYS A 142 5.23 -14.64 6.85
N VAL A 143 6.31 -14.60 7.62
CA VAL A 143 6.25 -14.48 9.09
C VAL A 143 6.80 -13.12 9.52
N TYR A 144 6.17 -12.51 10.50
CA TYR A 144 6.53 -11.18 11.00
C TYR A 144 6.54 -11.22 12.52
N SER A 145 7.52 -10.56 13.15
CA SER A 145 7.57 -10.44 14.62
C SER A 145 6.85 -9.19 15.15
N ARG A 146 6.54 -8.21 14.29
CA ARG A 146 5.86 -6.95 14.60
C ARG A 146 5.02 -6.46 13.40
N PRO A 147 3.68 -6.44 13.50
CA PRO A 147 2.90 -7.26 14.43
C PRO A 147 3.25 -8.74 14.27
N VAL A 148 3.14 -9.52 15.35
CA VAL A 148 3.38 -10.97 15.28
C VAL A 148 2.30 -11.59 14.38
N LYS A 149 2.69 -12.14 13.24
CA LYS A 149 1.75 -12.69 12.24
C LYS A 149 2.43 -13.73 11.36
N THR A 150 1.66 -14.72 10.92
CA THR A 150 2.02 -15.67 9.86
C THR A 150 0.99 -15.59 8.74
N ILE A 151 1.45 -15.53 7.50
CA ILE A 151 0.62 -15.57 6.29
C ILE A 151 1.07 -16.75 5.46
N CYS A 152 0.15 -17.65 5.12
CA CYS A 152 0.40 -18.80 4.26
C CYS A 152 -0.03 -18.50 2.83
N ILE A 153 0.81 -18.87 1.88
CA ILE A 153 0.68 -18.55 0.47
C ILE A 153 0.89 -19.83 -0.34
N SER A 154 -0.20 -20.36 -0.91
CA SER A 154 -0.10 -21.50 -1.83
C SER A 154 0.33 -21.04 -3.22
N ARG A 155 0.76 -22.01 -4.03
CA ARG A 155 0.79 -21.87 -5.50
C ARG A 155 -0.60 -22.02 -6.10
#